data_AF-A0A7C7ELQ7-F1
#
_entry.id   AF-A0A7C7ELQ7-F1
#
_cell.length_a   1.000
_cell.length_b   1.000
_cell.length_c   1.000
_cell.angle_alpha   90.00
_cell.angle_beta   90.00
_cell.angle_gamma   90.00
#
_symmetry.space_group_name_H-M   'P 1'
#
loop_
_entity.id
_entity.type
_entity.pdbx_description
1 polymer ?
#
loop_
_entity_poly.entity_id
_entity_poly.type
_entity_poly.pdbx_seq_one_letter_code
_entity_poly.pdbx_strand_id
1 'polypeptide(L)'
;MRDLNYMWKRLEGTKEEKAYLDKRFNEMSVKEQYVLEGAIQIIGIYTAADMINLTEQLSSFDFYYKATDEKYLGEYVAKHKEDASDEILPFINTEKLGTEYHDDFEGAFTNKGYTIERKTVKQIYDGSNLDKLTRDNWTIKIKVGSNKYPEGLWINIPDYGSFTLEPDELDIALDVLGLEKWDEGNLLDAKCIFPNITELKNQYDSIEELIESGNNLGYACDEQDQGKDFYMEHLESAMEIEGCSRLDFALDISQNLDCYDFVPKGANFEKYGRIMAEKHGIVKPDSILGENFDYVKYAMAVIEKEELEPCKHGFIKRNEEKFYYEFSKEPDSMEIFM
;
A
#
# COMPACT_ATOMS: atom_id res chain seq x y z
N MET A 1 -17.77 -8.93 13.42
CA MET A 1 -18.15 -7.57 12.96
C MET A 1 -18.73 -6.65 14.04
N ARG A 2 -19.93 -6.83 14.62
CA ARG A 2 -20.45 -5.85 15.64
C ARG A 2 -19.64 -5.76 16.93
N ASP A 3 -18.79 -6.74 17.28
CA ASP A 3 -18.07 -6.75 18.56
C ASP A 3 -16.73 -5.97 18.51
N LEU A 4 -15.97 -6.09 17.41
CA LEU A 4 -14.68 -5.39 17.25
C LEU A 4 -14.81 -3.86 17.38
N ASN A 5 -15.83 -3.27 16.74
CA ASN A 5 -16.02 -1.81 16.68
C ASN A 5 -16.29 -1.15 18.05
N TYR A 6 -16.60 -1.94 19.09
CA TYR A 6 -16.79 -1.46 20.45
C TYR A 6 -15.77 -1.98 21.45
N MET A 7 -15.06 -3.07 21.13
CA MET A 7 -14.08 -3.68 22.02
C MET A 7 -12.96 -2.70 22.38
N TRP A 8 -12.38 -2.02 21.38
CA TRP A 8 -11.28 -1.09 21.63
C TRP A 8 -11.68 0.09 22.53
N LYS A 9 -12.96 0.50 22.50
CA LYS A 9 -13.48 1.59 23.35
C LYS A 9 -13.39 1.27 24.84
N ARG A 10 -13.44 -0.03 25.17
CA ARG A 10 -13.36 -0.55 26.54
C ARG A 10 -11.93 -0.75 27.04
N LEU A 11 -10.94 -0.74 26.13
CA LEU A 11 -9.54 -0.88 26.51
C LEU A 11 -9.10 0.32 27.35
N GLU A 12 -8.23 0.06 28.31
CA GLU A 12 -7.53 1.12 29.05
C GLU A 12 -6.56 1.84 28.11
N GLY A 13 -6.58 3.16 28.12
CA GLY A 13 -5.76 3.98 27.22
C GLY A 13 -6.07 5.47 27.35
N THR A 14 -5.17 6.29 26.83
CA THR A 14 -5.27 7.75 26.81
C THR A 14 -6.37 8.22 25.86
N LYS A 15 -6.70 9.53 25.88
CA LYS A 15 -7.69 10.08 24.96
C LYS A 15 -7.15 10.08 23.52
N GLU A 16 -5.86 10.34 23.39
CA GLU A 16 -5.12 10.40 22.13
C GLU A 16 -5.09 9.02 21.46
N GLU A 17 -4.80 7.96 22.23
CA GLU A 17 -4.85 6.57 21.75
C GLU A 17 -6.25 6.16 21.30
N LYS A 18 -7.28 6.54 22.05
CA LYS A 18 -8.67 6.25 21.69
C LYS A 18 -9.12 7.01 20.45
N ALA A 19 -8.68 8.26 20.28
CA ALA A 19 -8.96 9.04 19.06
C ALA A 19 -8.26 8.45 17.84
N TYR A 20 -7.02 7.99 18.01
CA TYR A 20 -6.27 7.28 16.98
C TYR A 20 -7.00 6.01 16.53
N LEU A 21 -7.39 5.17 17.49
CA LEU A 21 -8.13 3.93 17.20
C LEU A 21 -9.50 4.20 16.58
N ASP A 22 -10.22 5.25 17.00
CA ASP A 22 -11.49 5.63 16.35
C ASP A 22 -11.27 5.91 14.86
N LYS A 23 -10.26 6.72 14.52
CA LYS A 23 -9.90 6.98 13.12
C LYS A 23 -9.49 5.70 12.39
N ARG A 24 -8.62 4.88 12.98
CA ARG A 24 -8.10 3.64 12.38
C ARG A 24 -9.22 2.66 12.05
N PHE A 25 -10.18 2.46 12.96
CA PHE A 25 -11.32 1.56 12.76
C PHE A 25 -12.37 2.13 11.81
N ASN A 26 -12.59 3.46 11.79
CA ASN A 26 -13.52 4.09 10.85
C ASN A 26 -13.08 3.96 9.38
N GLU A 27 -11.79 3.72 9.15
CA GLU A 27 -11.16 3.62 7.83
C GLU A 27 -10.46 2.27 7.60
N MET A 28 -10.79 1.26 8.40
CA MET A 28 -10.23 -0.08 8.31
C MET A 28 -10.93 -0.88 7.21
N SER A 29 -10.16 -1.52 6.33
CA SER A 29 -10.72 -2.37 5.30
C SER A 29 -11.42 -3.60 5.90
N VAL A 30 -12.25 -4.28 5.10
CA VAL A 30 -12.91 -5.51 5.54
C VAL A 30 -11.89 -6.60 5.82
N LYS A 31 -10.88 -6.74 4.95
CA LYS A 31 -9.80 -7.72 5.15
C LYS A 31 -9.02 -7.40 6.42
N GLU A 32 -8.63 -6.15 6.64
CA GLU A 32 -7.94 -5.73 7.86
C GLU A 32 -8.75 -6.07 9.13
N GLN A 33 -10.06 -5.85 9.11
CA GLN A 33 -10.93 -6.24 10.22
C GLN A 33 -10.88 -7.74 10.48
N TYR A 34 -10.90 -8.57 9.42
CA TYR A 34 -10.88 -10.03 9.55
C TYR A 34 -9.52 -10.55 10.02
N VAL A 35 -8.43 -10.00 9.50
CA VAL A 35 -7.07 -10.28 9.97
C VAL A 35 -6.97 -9.94 11.46
N LEU A 36 -7.47 -8.77 11.87
CA LEU A 36 -7.46 -8.33 13.26
C LEU A 36 -8.28 -9.24 14.18
N GLU A 37 -9.45 -9.73 13.75
CA GLU A 37 -10.26 -10.68 14.54
C GLU A 37 -9.43 -11.92 14.94
N GLY A 38 -8.65 -12.49 14.01
CA GLY A 38 -7.80 -13.64 14.29
C GLY A 38 -6.50 -13.29 15.03
N ALA A 39 -5.86 -12.18 14.65
CA ALA A 39 -4.61 -11.73 15.27
C ALA A 39 -4.78 -11.47 16.79
N ILE A 40 -5.96 -10.98 17.21
CA ILE A 40 -6.30 -10.81 18.63
C ILE A 40 -6.37 -12.13 19.38
N GLN A 41 -6.80 -13.22 18.75
CA GLN A 41 -6.81 -14.54 19.38
C GLN A 41 -5.40 -15.10 19.59
N ILE A 42 -4.48 -14.77 18.68
CA ILE A 42 -3.08 -15.23 18.71
C ILE A 42 -2.28 -14.43 19.74
N ILE A 43 -2.31 -13.11 19.65
CA ILE A 43 -1.44 -12.23 20.45
C ILE A 43 -2.05 -11.89 21.81
N GLY A 44 -3.38 -11.75 21.86
CA GLY A 44 -4.07 -11.13 22.99
C GLY A 44 -3.89 -9.61 23.04
N ILE A 45 -4.88 -8.92 23.59
CA ILE A 45 -4.84 -7.46 23.78
C ILE A 45 -5.42 -7.09 25.14
N TYR A 46 -4.82 -6.10 25.81
CA TYR A 46 -5.27 -5.67 27.15
C TYR A 46 -5.42 -4.14 27.24
N THR A 47 -4.68 -3.40 26.42
CA THR A 47 -4.64 -1.93 26.41
C THR A 47 -4.84 -1.36 25.01
N ALA A 48 -5.15 -0.07 24.93
CA ALA A 48 -5.21 0.65 23.66
C ALA A 48 -3.84 0.64 22.95
N ALA A 49 -2.74 0.69 23.71
CA ALA A 49 -1.39 0.59 23.15
C ALA A 49 -1.14 -0.77 22.47
N ASP A 50 -1.64 -1.88 23.03
CA ASP A 50 -1.54 -3.20 22.40
C ASP A 50 -2.31 -3.21 21.07
N MET A 51 -3.52 -2.66 21.07
CA MET A 51 -4.34 -2.56 19.86
C MET A 51 -3.69 -1.68 18.79
N ILE A 52 -3.07 -0.56 19.17
CA ILE A 52 -2.33 0.30 18.25
C ILE A 52 -1.17 -0.50 17.63
N ASN A 53 -0.32 -1.11 18.45
CA ASN A 53 0.80 -1.92 17.95
C ASN A 53 0.33 -3.02 16.98
N LEU A 54 -0.80 -3.68 17.28
CA LEU A 54 -1.34 -4.74 16.44
C LEU A 54 -1.91 -4.22 15.10
N THR A 55 -2.72 -3.16 15.14
CA THR A 55 -3.36 -2.59 13.94
C THR A 55 -2.39 -1.95 12.96
N GLU A 56 -1.21 -1.55 13.42
CA GLU A 56 -0.10 -1.05 12.61
C GLU A 56 0.77 -2.15 11.98
N GLN A 57 0.53 -3.41 12.35
CA GLN A 57 1.36 -4.55 11.92
C GLN A 57 0.51 -5.72 11.40
N LEU A 58 -0.68 -5.43 10.85
CA LEU A 58 -1.55 -6.48 10.28
C LEU A 58 -0.89 -7.24 9.12
N SER A 59 0.06 -6.63 8.40
CA SER A 59 0.88 -7.31 7.38
C SER A 59 1.86 -8.34 7.94
N SER A 60 1.97 -8.47 9.26
CA SER A 60 2.71 -9.55 9.92
C SER A 60 1.90 -10.85 9.97
N PHE A 61 0.65 -10.84 9.51
CA PHE A 61 -0.25 -11.98 9.52
C PHE A 61 -0.70 -12.36 8.11
N ASP A 62 -0.81 -13.66 7.87
CA ASP A 62 -1.57 -14.20 6.75
C ASP A 62 -3.04 -14.37 7.18
N PHE A 63 -3.97 -14.21 6.24
CA PHE A 63 -5.38 -14.48 6.49
C PHE A 63 -6.00 -15.27 5.33
N TYR A 64 -6.55 -16.43 5.67
CA TYR A 64 -7.18 -17.35 4.72
C TYR A 64 -8.69 -17.21 4.81
N TYR A 65 -9.23 -16.49 3.83
CA TYR A 65 -10.64 -16.14 3.79
C TYR A 65 -11.53 -17.39 3.67
N LYS A 66 -12.62 -17.45 4.46
CA LYS A 66 -13.58 -18.57 4.56
C LYS A 66 -13.01 -19.91 5.05
N ALA A 67 -11.74 -19.99 5.41
CA ALA A 67 -11.16 -21.14 6.13
C ALA A 67 -11.59 -21.11 7.61
N THR A 68 -12.83 -21.50 7.93
CA THR A 68 -13.40 -21.32 9.29
C THR A 68 -13.27 -22.53 10.22
N ASP A 69 -12.83 -23.67 9.68
CA ASP A 69 -12.54 -24.91 10.41
C ASP A 69 -11.48 -25.72 9.64
N GLU A 70 -11.07 -26.86 10.19
CA GLU A 70 -10.06 -27.73 9.58
C GLU A 70 -10.42 -28.15 8.16
N LYS A 71 -11.68 -28.47 7.90
CA LYS A 71 -12.10 -28.90 6.57
C LYS A 71 -11.96 -27.77 5.56
N TYR A 72 -12.43 -26.57 5.88
CA TYR A 72 -12.31 -25.41 4.99
C TYR A 72 -10.87 -24.91 4.89
N LEU A 73 -10.06 -25.05 5.94
CA LEU A 73 -8.62 -24.76 5.88
C LEU A 73 -7.92 -25.69 4.89
N GLY A 74 -8.16 -27.01 4.96
CA GLY A 74 -7.56 -27.93 4.00
C GLY A 74 -8.06 -27.71 2.58
N GLU A 75 -9.33 -27.34 2.37
CA GLU A 75 -9.82 -26.94 1.05
C GLU A 75 -9.13 -25.67 0.54
N TYR A 76 -8.94 -24.66 1.42
CA TYR A 76 -8.23 -23.43 1.10
C TYR A 76 -6.79 -23.71 0.68
N VAL A 77 -6.06 -24.50 1.48
CA VAL A 77 -4.67 -24.89 1.20
C VAL A 77 -4.59 -25.64 -0.13
N ALA A 78 -5.44 -26.64 -0.33
CA ALA A 78 -5.45 -27.40 -1.57
C ALA A 78 -5.67 -26.49 -2.80
N LYS A 79 -6.68 -25.62 -2.77
CA LYS A 79 -7.00 -24.74 -3.91
C LYS A 79 -5.98 -23.65 -4.13
N HIS A 80 -5.67 -22.90 -3.07
CA HIS A 80 -5.01 -21.59 -3.21
C HIS A 80 -3.50 -21.64 -2.94
N LYS A 81 -3.02 -22.64 -2.19
CA LYS A 81 -1.58 -22.83 -1.93
C LYS A 81 -0.95 -23.89 -2.83
N GLU A 82 -1.70 -24.95 -3.15
CA GLU A 82 -1.22 -26.10 -3.91
C GLU A 82 -1.80 -26.21 -5.33
N ASP A 83 -2.64 -25.24 -5.75
CA ASP A 83 -3.28 -25.18 -7.08
C ASP A 83 -4.03 -26.47 -7.48
N ALA A 84 -4.68 -27.10 -6.50
CA ALA A 84 -5.49 -28.28 -6.74
C ALA A 84 -6.78 -27.90 -7.49
N SER A 85 -6.93 -28.42 -8.71
CA SER A 85 -8.15 -28.26 -9.50
C SER A 85 -9.39 -28.83 -8.82
N ASP A 86 -10.56 -28.31 -9.19
CA ASP A 86 -11.86 -28.80 -8.70
C ASP A 86 -12.11 -30.29 -8.96
N GLU A 87 -11.48 -30.87 -9.99
CA GLU A 87 -11.57 -32.30 -10.29
C GLU A 87 -10.82 -33.17 -9.28
N ILE A 88 -9.75 -32.64 -8.68
CA ILE A 88 -8.89 -33.37 -7.74
C ILE A 88 -9.36 -33.22 -6.29
N LEU A 89 -9.99 -32.09 -5.93
CA LEU A 89 -10.46 -31.84 -4.56
C LEU A 89 -11.29 -32.97 -3.94
N PRO A 90 -12.21 -33.65 -4.66
CA PRO A 90 -12.96 -34.78 -4.09
C PRO A 90 -12.09 -35.96 -3.65
N PHE A 91 -10.85 -36.04 -4.13
CA PHE A 91 -9.88 -37.09 -3.78
C PHE A 91 -8.92 -36.65 -2.65
N ILE A 92 -9.02 -35.41 -2.17
CA ILE A 92 -8.22 -34.87 -1.07
C ILE A 92 -9.02 -35.00 0.22
N ASN A 93 -8.41 -35.56 1.27
CA ASN A 93 -8.98 -35.50 2.62
C ASN A 93 -8.72 -34.11 3.22
N THR A 94 -9.60 -33.16 2.92
CA THR A 94 -9.41 -31.76 3.31
C THR A 94 -9.43 -31.56 4.82
N GLU A 95 -10.24 -32.31 5.58
CA GLU A 95 -10.24 -32.22 7.05
C GLU A 95 -8.88 -32.63 7.63
N LYS A 96 -8.30 -33.73 7.14
CA LYS A 96 -6.97 -34.16 7.55
C LYS A 96 -5.88 -33.17 7.12
N LEU A 97 -5.92 -32.70 5.87
CA LEU A 97 -4.94 -31.72 5.36
C LEU A 97 -4.98 -30.43 6.18
N GLY A 98 -6.18 -29.93 6.50
CA GLY A 98 -6.31 -28.72 7.31
C GLY A 98 -5.83 -28.93 8.75
N THR A 99 -6.13 -30.08 9.37
CA THR A 99 -5.60 -30.41 10.71
C THR A 99 -4.07 -30.42 10.71
N GLU A 100 -3.45 -31.10 9.75
CA GLU A 100 -1.98 -31.14 9.63
C GLU A 100 -1.40 -29.73 9.40
N TYR A 101 -2.04 -28.93 8.55
CA TYR A 101 -1.62 -27.54 8.31
C TYR A 101 -1.78 -26.67 9.56
N HIS A 102 -2.89 -26.80 10.29
CA HIS A 102 -3.12 -26.04 11.52
C HIS A 102 -2.11 -26.42 12.60
N ASP A 103 -1.84 -27.70 12.79
CA ASP A 103 -0.84 -28.18 13.75
C ASP A 103 0.57 -27.63 13.44
N ASP A 104 0.92 -27.47 12.16
CA ASP A 104 2.23 -26.95 11.74
C ASP A 104 2.38 -25.43 11.95
N PHE A 105 1.29 -24.66 11.82
CA PHE A 105 1.33 -23.19 11.83
C PHE A 105 0.71 -22.52 13.06
N GLU A 106 -0.03 -23.26 13.89
CA GLU A 106 -0.61 -22.81 15.17
C GLU A 106 -1.42 -21.49 15.07
N GLY A 107 -2.09 -21.26 13.94
CA GLY A 107 -2.94 -20.09 13.72
C GLY A 107 -4.28 -20.13 14.48
N ALA A 108 -5.15 -19.16 14.22
CA ALA A 108 -6.44 -19.02 14.90
C ALA A 108 -7.61 -18.97 13.92
N PHE A 109 -8.65 -19.78 14.20
CA PHE A 109 -9.92 -19.72 13.50
C PHE A 109 -10.83 -18.60 14.03
N THR A 110 -11.52 -17.95 13.09
CA THR A 110 -12.64 -17.04 13.34
C THR A 110 -13.84 -17.47 12.49
N ASN A 111 -14.98 -16.78 12.62
CA ASN A 111 -16.10 -17.01 11.72
C ASN A 111 -15.90 -16.43 10.30
N LYS A 112 -14.73 -15.82 10.03
CA LYS A 112 -14.37 -15.23 8.73
C LYS A 112 -13.26 -15.98 8.02
N GLY A 113 -12.44 -16.71 8.75
CA GLY A 113 -11.30 -17.40 8.18
C GLY A 113 -10.28 -17.79 9.24
N TYR A 114 -9.08 -18.09 8.76
CA TYR A 114 -7.96 -18.56 9.56
C TYR A 114 -6.80 -17.57 9.47
N THR A 115 -6.23 -17.17 10.60
CA THR A 115 -5.13 -16.20 10.67
C THR A 115 -3.87 -16.87 11.20
N ILE A 116 -2.71 -16.53 10.63
CA ILE A 116 -1.40 -17.05 11.07
C ILE A 116 -0.44 -15.88 11.28
N GLU A 117 0.31 -15.87 12.37
CA GLU A 117 1.42 -14.91 12.55
C GLU A 117 2.65 -15.37 11.74
N ARG A 118 3.11 -14.54 10.81
CA ARG A 118 4.32 -14.78 10.01
C ARG A 118 5.55 -14.04 10.51
N LYS A 119 5.33 -12.89 11.15
CA LYS A 119 6.38 -12.05 11.71
C LYS A 119 5.98 -11.66 13.11
N THR A 120 6.90 -11.82 14.06
CA THR A 120 6.66 -11.42 15.45
C THR A 120 6.28 -9.94 15.52
N VAL A 121 5.10 -9.65 16.06
CA VAL A 121 4.65 -8.28 16.33
C VAL A 121 5.59 -7.60 17.32
N LYS A 122 6.02 -6.37 17.00
CA LYS A 122 6.94 -5.58 17.84
C LYS A 122 6.22 -4.44 18.53
N GLN A 123 6.76 -3.97 19.65
CA GLN A 123 6.31 -2.72 20.25
C GLN A 123 6.92 -1.53 19.49
N ILE A 124 6.19 -1.02 18.50
CA ILE A 124 6.57 0.15 17.69
C ILE A 124 5.95 1.46 18.22
N TYR A 125 4.82 1.37 18.92
CA TYR A 125 4.22 2.47 19.64
C TYR A 125 4.73 2.49 21.08
N ASP A 126 5.31 3.62 21.49
CA ASP A 126 5.98 3.80 22.80
C ASP A 126 5.25 4.76 23.75
N GLY A 127 4.04 5.20 23.38
CA GLY A 127 3.28 6.20 24.13
C GLY A 127 3.49 7.65 23.69
N SER A 128 4.47 7.91 22.81
CA SER A 128 4.88 9.28 22.44
C SER A 128 4.92 9.56 20.94
N ASN A 129 4.78 8.53 20.11
CA ASN A 129 5.04 8.59 18.67
C ASN A 129 3.84 8.31 17.77
N LEU A 130 2.60 8.54 18.23
CA LEU A 130 1.38 8.36 17.42
C LEU A 130 1.44 9.10 16.07
N ASP A 131 2.08 10.27 16.02
CA ASP A 131 2.26 11.09 14.83
C ASP A 131 3.14 10.44 13.76
N LYS A 132 3.88 9.39 14.12
CA LYS A 132 4.80 8.64 13.23
C LYS A 132 4.24 7.29 12.79
N LEU A 133 3.08 6.89 13.32
CA LEU A 133 2.36 5.67 12.95
C LEU A 133 1.43 5.95 11.75
N THR A 134 0.72 4.94 11.25
CA THR A 134 -0.08 4.93 10.01
C THR A 134 0.74 5.11 8.72
N ARG A 135 1.88 4.42 8.62
CA ARG A 135 2.41 4.04 7.29
C ARG A 135 1.63 2.84 6.78
N ASP A 136 0.34 3.05 6.56
CA ASP A 136 -0.54 2.00 6.12
C ASP A 136 -0.10 1.48 4.73
N ASN A 137 -0.21 0.17 4.49
CA ASN A 137 0.13 -0.47 3.21
C ASN A 137 -0.99 -0.26 2.16
N TRP A 138 -1.33 0.98 1.86
CA TRP A 138 -2.24 1.32 0.77
C TRP A 138 -1.79 2.58 0.05
N THR A 139 -1.96 2.59 -1.26
CA THR A 139 -1.79 3.78 -2.10
C THR A 139 -3.13 4.48 -2.31
N ILE A 140 -4.20 3.69 -2.44
CA ILE A 140 -5.57 4.17 -2.62
C ILE A 140 -6.50 3.47 -1.62
N LYS A 141 -7.47 4.22 -1.11
CA LYS A 141 -8.60 3.71 -0.33
C LYS A 141 -9.89 4.07 -1.03
N ILE A 142 -10.76 3.11 -1.27
CA ILE A 142 -12.12 3.36 -1.77
C ILE A 142 -13.14 2.88 -0.76
N LYS A 143 -14.26 3.61 -0.68
CA LYS A 143 -15.43 3.21 0.10
C LYS A 143 -16.57 2.89 -0.84
N VAL A 144 -16.94 1.62 -0.92
CA VAL A 144 -18.01 1.16 -1.83
C VAL A 144 -19.22 0.71 -1.03
N GLY A 145 -20.39 1.22 -1.39
CA GLY A 145 -21.70 0.85 -0.84
C GLY A 145 -22.46 -0.11 -1.74
N SER A 146 -23.32 -0.91 -1.13
CA SER A 146 -24.28 -1.78 -1.83
C SER A 146 -25.65 -1.71 -1.16
N ASN A 147 -26.68 -2.34 -1.76
CA ASN A 147 -27.99 -2.47 -1.13
C ASN A 147 -27.91 -3.17 0.25
N LYS A 148 -26.97 -4.11 0.41
CA LYS A 148 -26.72 -4.84 1.66
C LYS A 148 -25.94 -4.00 2.68
N TYR A 149 -25.04 -3.14 2.21
CA TYR A 149 -24.22 -2.23 3.03
C TYR A 149 -24.29 -0.79 2.50
N PRO A 150 -25.37 -0.05 2.79
CA PRO A 150 -25.54 1.32 2.27
C PRO A 150 -24.49 2.31 2.77
N GLU A 151 -23.98 2.12 3.99
CA GLU A 151 -22.91 2.95 4.57
C GLU A 151 -21.53 2.69 3.93
N GLY A 152 -21.41 1.59 3.18
CA GLY A 152 -20.23 1.14 2.48
C GLY A 152 -19.11 0.56 3.34
N LEU A 153 -18.19 -0.09 2.66
CA LEU A 153 -17.02 -0.76 3.20
C LEU A 153 -15.76 -0.11 2.62
N TRP A 154 -14.75 0.07 3.47
CA TRP A 154 -13.43 0.50 3.02
C TRP A 154 -12.68 -0.68 2.40
N ILE A 155 -11.92 -0.38 1.36
CA ILE A 155 -11.12 -1.31 0.58
C ILE A 155 -9.78 -0.64 0.33
N ASN A 156 -8.70 -1.37 0.59
CA ASN A 156 -7.33 -0.92 0.35
C ASN A 156 -6.87 -1.39 -1.02
N ILE A 157 -6.11 -0.53 -1.70
CA ILE A 157 -5.53 -0.77 -3.02
C ILE A 157 -4.06 -0.30 -2.94
N PRO A 158 -3.08 -1.02 -3.52
CA PRO A 158 -3.24 -2.11 -4.48
C PRO A 158 -3.73 -3.43 -3.88
N ASP A 159 -4.47 -4.18 -4.69
CA ASP A 159 -4.84 -5.56 -4.43
C ASP A 159 -3.88 -6.50 -5.18
N TYR A 160 -3.38 -7.54 -4.50
CA TYR A 160 -2.45 -8.51 -5.07
C TYR A 160 -3.10 -9.85 -5.41
N GLY A 161 -4.42 -9.98 -5.23
CA GLY A 161 -5.18 -11.18 -5.55
C GLY A 161 -4.94 -11.69 -6.98
N SER A 162 -4.81 -10.79 -7.96
CA SER A 162 -4.55 -11.14 -9.37
C SER A 162 -3.20 -11.82 -9.64
N PHE A 163 -2.23 -11.66 -8.75
CA PHE A 163 -0.90 -12.31 -8.84
C PHE A 163 -0.83 -13.61 -8.04
N THR A 164 -1.87 -13.92 -7.27
CA THR A 164 -1.95 -15.11 -6.45
C THR A 164 -3.20 -15.92 -6.83
N LEU A 165 -3.36 -17.10 -6.24
CA LEU A 165 -4.63 -17.82 -6.31
C LEU A 165 -5.52 -17.47 -5.11
N GLU A 166 -5.07 -16.61 -4.20
CA GLU A 166 -5.71 -16.35 -2.92
C GLU A 166 -6.68 -15.17 -3.01
N PRO A 167 -7.90 -15.28 -2.44
CA PRO A 167 -8.79 -14.14 -2.32
C PRO A 167 -8.17 -13.03 -1.48
N ASP A 168 -8.17 -11.81 -2.01
CA ASP A 168 -7.58 -10.63 -1.38
C ASP A 168 -8.62 -9.49 -1.25
N GLU A 169 -8.22 -8.22 -1.13
CA GLU A 169 -9.05 -7.08 -0.73
C GLU A 169 -10.30 -6.93 -1.60
N LEU A 170 -10.18 -7.01 -2.94
CA LEU A 170 -11.30 -6.83 -3.86
C LEU A 170 -12.27 -8.02 -3.82
N ASP A 171 -11.76 -9.26 -3.82
CA ASP A 171 -12.59 -10.47 -3.77
C ASP A 171 -13.40 -10.55 -2.47
N ILE A 172 -12.74 -10.27 -1.34
CA ILE A 172 -13.38 -10.25 -0.03
C ILE A 172 -14.44 -9.16 0.02
N ALA A 173 -14.16 -7.98 -0.53
CA ALA A 173 -15.10 -6.87 -0.54
C ALA A 173 -16.33 -7.15 -1.42
N LEU A 174 -16.17 -7.72 -2.63
CA LEU A 174 -17.29 -8.11 -3.51
C LEU A 174 -18.22 -9.10 -2.80
N ASP A 175 -17.67 -10.18 -2.22
CA ASP A 175 -18.47 -11.20 -1.52
C ASP A 175 -19.23 -10.60 -0.32
N VAL A 176 -18.56 -9.76 0.47
CA VAL A 176 -19.18 -9.14 1.64
C VAL A 176 -20.27 -8.16 1.21
N LEU A 177 -19.99 -7.27 0.24
CA LEU A 177 -20.97 -6.34 -0.32
C LEU A 177 -22.14 -7.06 -1.01
N GLY A 178 -21.94 -8.31 -1.44
CA GLY A 178 -22.91 -9.11 -2.16
C GLY A 178 -23.09 -8.62 -3.60
N LEU A 179 -21.99 -8.24 -4.24
CA LEU A 179 -21.93 -7.78 -5.62
C LEU A 179 -21.28 -8.85 -6.49
N GLU A 180 -21.77 -9.02 -7.71
CA GLU A 180 -21.08 -9.84 -8.72
C GLU A 180 -20.02 -9.00 -9.48
N LYS A 181 -20.26 -7.69 -9.58
CA LYS A 181 -19.42 -6.72 -10.31
C LYS A 181 -19.42 -5.36 -9.61
N TRP A 182 -18.41 -4.53 -9.87
CA TRP A 182 -18.29 -3.23 -9.21
C TRP A 182 -19.31 -2.19 -9.71
N ASP A 183 -19.78 -2.30 -10.96
CA ASP A 183 -20.86 -1.48 -11.54
C ASP A 183 -22.22 -1.59 -10.81
N GLU A 184 -22.42 -2.64 -10.01
CA GLU A 184 -23.59 -2.80 -9.12
C GLU A 184 -23.45 -2.02 -7.80
N GLY A 185 -22.23 -1.58 -7.48
CA GLY A 185 -21.87 -0.83 -6.28
C GLY A 185 -22.03 0.68 -6.44
N ASN A 186 -21.81 1.40 -5.34
CA ASN A 186 -21.81 2.87 -5.33
C ASN A 186 -20.54 3.37 -4.66
N LEU A 187 -19.73 4.16 -5.38
CA LEU A 187 -18.57 4.81 -4.79
C LEU A 187 -19.02 5.91 -3.83
N LEU A 188 -18.77 5.73 -2.54
CA LEU A 188 -19.15 6.67 -1.50
C LEU A 188 -18.02 7.64 -1.18
N ASP A 189 -16.78 7.17 -1.18
CA ASP A 189 -15.59 7.97 -0.88
C ASP A 189 -14.34 7.35 -1.55
N ALA A 190 -13.30 8.16 -1.78
CA ALA A 190 -12.02 7.70 -2.30
C ALA A 190 -10.88 8.60 -1.82
N LYS A 191 -9.75 8.01 -1.44
CA LYS A 191 -8.57 8.69 -0.90
C LYS A 191 -7.30 8.15 -1.55
N CYS A 192 -6.29 9.02 -1.67
CA CYS A 192 -4.96 8.66 -2.11
C CYS A 192 -3.93 9.03 -1.04
N ILE A 193 -2.85 8.24 -0.95
CA ILE A 193 -1.72 8.56 -0.07
C ILE A 193 -1.02 9.86 -0.50
N PHE A 194 -1.08 10.19 -1.79
CA PHE A 194 -0.57 11.43 -2.36
C PHE A 194 -1.58 12.56 -2.17
N PRO A 195 -1.30 13.56 -1.31
CA PRO A 195 -2.28 14.58 -0.94
C PRO A 195 -2.63 15.55 -2.06
N ASN A 196 -1.80 15.64 -3.11
CA ASN A 196 -2.07 16.45 -4.30
C ASN A 196 -3.12 15.81 -5.21
N ILE A 197 -3.40 14.51 -5.08
CA ILE A 197 -4.48 13.84 -5.81
C ILE A 197 -5.81 14.16 -5.13
N THR A 198 -6.58 15.06 -5.75
CA THR A 198 -7.81 15.63 -5.19
C THR A 198 -9.04 15.20 -5.96
N GLU A 199 -10.21 15.18 -5.31
CA GLU A 199 -11.48 14.81 -5.96
C GLU A 199 -11.46 13.41 -6.60
N LEU A 200 -10.65 12.48 -6.05
CA LEU A 200 -10.42 11.15 -6.63
C LEU A 200 -11.70 10.39 -6.99
N LYS A 201 -12.71 10.49 -6.13
CA LYS A 201 -14.04 9.90 -6.33
C LYS A 201 -14.70 10.31 -7.65
N ASN A 202 -14.37 11.50 -8.15
CA ASN A 202 -14.99 12.12 -9.32
C ASN A 202 -14.09 12.06 -10.57
N GLN A 203 -12.93 11.41 -10.51
CA GLN A 203 -11.96 11.42 -11.61
C GLN A 203 -12.23 10.39 -12.72
N TYR A 204 -13.04 9.37 -12.42
CA TYR A 204 -13.31 8.20 -13.26
C TYR A 204 -14.81 8.00 -13.46
N ASP A 205 -15.17 7.40 -14.59
CA ASP A 205 -16.57 7.14 -14.95
C ASP A 205 -17.11 5.86 -14.27
N SER A 206 -16.22 4.95 -13.87
CA SER A 206 -16.56 3.69 -13.19
C SER A 206 -15.64 3.39 -11.99
N ILE A 207 -16.10 2.48 -11.11
CA ILE A 207 -15.31 2.01 -9.96
C ILE A 207 -14.16 1.14 -10.47
N GLU A 208 -14.40 0.35 -11.52
CA GLU A 208 -13.42 -0.52 -12.16
C GLU A 208 -12.21 0.25 -12.70
N GLU A 209 -12.42 1.37 -13.42
CA GLU A 209 -11.32 2.19 -13.94
C GLU A 209 -10.47 2.82 -12.82
N LEU A 210 -11.13 3.24 -11.72
CA LEU A 210 -10.45 3.74 -10.53
C LEU A 210 -9.63 2.62 -9.85
N ILE A 211 -10.18 1.41 -9.75
CA ILE A 211 -9.47 0.25 -9.19
C ILE A 211 -8.25 -0.08 -10.05
N GLU A 212 -8.41 -0.14 -11.38
CA GLU A 212 -7.32 -0.44 -12.30
C GLU A 212 -6.17 0.58 -12.18
N SER A 213 -6.50 1.87 -12.25
CA SER A 213 -5.50 2.94 -12.11
C SER A 213 -4.86 2.95 -10.73
N GLY A 214 -5.65 2.67 -9.69
CA GLY A 214 -5.18 2.62 -8.31
C GLY A 214 -4.23 1.44 -8.07
N ASN A 215 -4.55 0.27 -8.62
CA ASN A 215 -3.68 -0.91 -8.60
C ASN A 215 -2.37 -0.61 -9.33
N ASN A 216 -2.44 -0.10 -10.55
CA ASN A 216 -1.25 0.18 -11.36
C ASN A 216 -0.32 1.19 -10.68
N LEU A 217 -0.85 2.27 -10.11
CA LEU A 217 -0.02 3.22 -9.36
C LEU A 217 0.53 2.58 -8.07
N GLY A 218 -0.28 1.77 -7.39
CA GLY A 218 0.14 1.05 -6.20
C GLY A 218 1.32 0.12 -6.46
N TYR A 219 1.25 -0.69 -7.52
CA TYR A 219 2.35 -1.56 -7.93
C TYR A 219 3.61 -0.76 -8.28
N ALA A 220 3.47 0.35 -9.02
CA ALA A 220 4.61 1.22 -9.32
C ALA A 220 5.26 1.79 -8.04
N CYS A 221 4.46 2.11 -7.01
CA CYS A 221 4.97 2.60 -5.72
C CYS A 221 5.65 1.52 -4.88
N ASP A 222 5.18 0.27 -4.97
CA ASP A 222 5.75 -0.85 -4.22
C ASP A 222 7.01 -1.41 -4.91
N GLU A 223 7.04 -1.44 -6.25
CA GLU A 223 8.21 -1.88 -7.04
C GLU A 223 9.34 -0.85 -7.12
N GLN A 224 8.99 0.45 -7.07
CA GLN A 224 9.92 1.58 -7.07
C GLN A 224 10.95 1.54 -8.20
N ASP A 225 10.54 1.21 -9.43
CA ASP A 225 11.45 1.04 -10.58
C ASP A 225 12.62 0.10 -10.23
N GLN A 226 12.27 -1.10 -9.72
CA GLN A 226 13.22 -2.13 -9.27
C GLN A 226 14.11 -1.67 -8.10
N GLY A 227 13.55 -0.90 -7.18
CA GLY A 227 14.24 -0.39 -6.00
C GLY A 227 15.17 0.80 -6.26
N LYS A 228 14.84 1.65 -7.24
CA LYS A 228 15.53 2.91 -7.54
C LYS A 228 15.63 3.77 -6.28
N ASP A 229 16.85 4.23 -5.99
CA ASP A 229 17.07 5.12 -4.86
C ASP A 229 16.25 6.41 -4.99
N PHE A 230 15.59 6.79 -3.90
CA PHE A 230 14.78 8.01 -3.79
C PHE A 230 13.57 8.05 -4.75
N TYR A 231 13.07 6.89 -5.20
CA TYR A 231 11.94 6.81 -6.12
C TYR A 231 10.72 7.62 -5.65
N MET A 232 10.30 7.46 -4.39
CA MET A 232 9.12 8.15 -3.86
C MET A 232 9.33 9.67 -3.79
N GLU A 233 10.50 10.11 -3.32
CA GLU A 233 10.83 11.54 -3.33
C GLU A 233 10.88 12.12 -4.75
N HIS A 234 11.39 11.35 -5.71
CA HIS A 234 11.44 11.75 -7.11
C HIS A 234 10.02 11.85 -7.71
N LEU A 235 9.17 10.86 -7.48
CA LEU A 235 7.78 10.84 -7.94
C LEU A 235 6.97 12.01 -7.35
N GLU A 236 7.02 12.23 -6.03
CA GLU A 236 6.32 13.36 -5.40
C GLU A 236 6.82 14.72 -5.94
N SER A 237 8.12 14.85 -6.20
CA SER A 237 8.70 16.06 -6.79
C SER A 237 8.28 16.27 -8.24
N ALA A 238 8.21 15.21 -9.04
CA ALA A 238 7.73 15.30 -10.43
C ALA A 238 6.24 15.66 -10.46
N MET A 239 5.42 15.02 -9.61
CA MET A 239 4.01 15.36 -9.45
C MET A 239 3.79 16.82 -9.01
N GLU A 240 4.68 17.36 -8.17
CA GLU A 240 4.63 18.77 -7.74
C GLU A 240 4.85 19.74 -8.91
N ILE A 241 5.91 19.57 -9.69
CA ILE A 241 6.22 20.51 -10.79
C ILE A 241 5.26 20.39 -11.97
N GLU A 242 4.66 19.21 -12.16
CA GLU A 242 3.64 18.97 -13.18
C GLU A 242 2.25 19.48 -12.73
N GLY A 243 2.10 19.96 -11.49
CA GLY A 243 0.80 20.34 -10.95
C GLY A 243 -0.20 19.18 -10.95
N CYS A 244 0.29 17.95 -10.74
CA CYS A 244 -0.50 16.74 -10.86
C CYS A 244 -1.57 16.69 -9.77
N SER A 245 -2.83 16.58 -10.20
CA SER A 245 -3.99 16.41 -9.31
C SER A 245 -4.84 15.19 -9.62
N ARG A 246 -4.50 14.45 -10.68
CA ARG A 246 -5.22 13.26 -11.13
C ARG A 246 -4.40 11.99 -10.99
N LEU A 247 -5.07 10.89 -10.69
CA LEU A 247 -4.46 9.59 -10.45
C LEU A 247 -3.84 8.99 -11.73
N ASP A 248 -4.56 9.08 -12.87
CA ASP A 248 -4.08 8.66 -14.18
C ASP A 248 -2.78 9.40 -14.57
N PHE A 249 -2.70 10.70 -14.31
CA PHE A 249 -1.51 11.48 -14.61
C PHE A 249 -0.35 11.15 -13.65
N ALA A 250 -0.64 10.86 -12.38
CA ALA A 250 0.39 10.37 -11.45
C ALA A 250 0.99 9.04 -11.90
N LEU A 251 0.18 8.16 -12.51
CA LEU A 251 0.64 6.92 -13.10
C LEU A 251 1.52 7.16 -14.35
N ASP A 252 1.15 8.07 -15.24
CA ASP A 252 2.04 8.46 -16.35
C ASP A 252 3.37 9.02 -15.81
N ILE A 253 3.33 9.89 -14.79
CA ILE A 253 4.55 10.47 -14.21
C ILE A 253 5.45 9.38 -13.60
N SER A 254 4.88 8.40 -12.90
CA SER A 254 5.65 7.32 -12.28
C SER A 254 6.40 6.46 -13.30
N GLN A 255 5.87 6.33 -14.52
CA GLN A 255 6.51 5.62 -15.63
C GLN A 255 7.48 6.48 -16.45
N ASN A 256 7.43 7.80 -16.26
CA ASN A 256 8.22 8.77 -17.00
C ASN A 256 9.22 9.53 -16.11
N LEU A 257 9.65 8.94 -14.98
CA LEU A 257 10.58 9.61 -14.06
C LEU A 257 11.92 9.99 -14.70
N ASP A 258 12.34 9.31 -15.77
CA ASP A 258 13.56 9.66 -16.50
C ASP A 258 13.42 10.98 -17.31
N CYS A 259 12.21 11.53 -17.43
CA CYS A 259 11.97 12.88 -17.95
C CYS A 259 12.36 14.00 -16.97
N TYR A 260 12.87 13.64 -15.79
CA TYR A 260 13.19 14.59 -14.74
C TYR A 260 14.59 14.32 -14.20
N ASP A 261 15.40 15.37 -14.14
CA ASP A 261 16.65 15.37 -13.39
C ASP A 261 16.33 15.68 -11.93
N PHE A 262 16.75 14.82 -11.00
CA PHE A 262 16.38 14.92 -9.59
C PHE A 262 17.57 14.72 -8.64
N VAL A 263 17.63 15.56 -7.61
CA VAL A 263 18.56 15.43 -6.48
C VAL A 263 17.78 15.53 -5.17
N PRO A 264 17.85 14.54 -4.25
CA PRO A 264 17.15 14.58 -2.98
C PRO A 264 17.76 15.62 -2.04
N LYS A 265 16.97 16.18 -1.11
CA LYS A 265 17.46 17.23 -0.20
C LYS A 265 18.21 16.70 1.03
N GLY A 266 19.07 17.57 1.58
CA GLY A 266 19.53 17.48 2.97
C GLY A 266 20.43 16.27 3.26
N ALA A 267 20.05 15.47 4.25
CA ALA A 267 20.84 14.31 4.70
C ALA A 267 21.10 13.27 3.58
N ASN A 268 20.32 13.30 2.50
CA ASN A 268 20.45 12.39 1.37
C ASN A 268 21.53 12.79 0.35
N PHE A 269 22.11 14.00 0.44
CA PHE A 269 23.12 14.46 -0.53
C PHE A 269 24.35 13.56 -0.59
N GLU A 270 24.83 13.06 0.54
CA GLU A 270 25.99 12.17 0.54
C GLU A 270 25.69 10.85 -0.17
N LYS A 271 24.54 10.23 0.15
CA LYS A 271 24.11 8.97 -0.48
C LYS A 271 23.92 9.16 -1.99
N TYR A 272 23.20 10.21 -2.40
CA TYR A 272 23.02 10.55 -3.81
C TYR A 272 24.37 10.78 -4.52
N GLY A 273 25.24 11.60 -3.92
CA GLY A 273 26.54 11.90 -4.49
C GLY A 273 27.40 10.64 -4.69
N ARG A 274 27.36 9.68 -3.75
CA ARG A 274 28.03 8.38 -3.87
C ARG A 274 27.52 7.59 -5.07
N ILE A 275 26.20 7.40 -5.15
CA ILE A 275 25.53 6.66 -6.23
C ILE A 275 25.90 7.27 -7.58
N MET A 276 25.78 8.59 -7.73
CA MET A 276 25.98 9.26 -9.01
C MET A 276 27.46 9.35 -9.40
N ALA A 277 28.37 9.55 -8.45
CA ALA A 277 29.80 9.57 -8.74
C ALA A 277 30.31 8.19 -9.19
N GLU A 278 29.76 7.11 -8.61
CA GLU A 278 30.01 5.75 -9.06
C GLU A 278 29.39 5.46 -10.43
N LYS A 279 28.10 5.79 -10.63
CA LYS A 279 27.38 5.62 -11.89
C LYS A 279 28.08 6.34 -13.06
N HIS A 280 28.65 7.52 -12.81
CA HIS A 280 29.42 8.29 -13.80
C HIS A 280 30.88 7.83 -13.93
N GLY A 281 31.33 6.82 -13.18
CA GLY A 281 32.69 6.30 -13.25
C GLY A 281 33.77 7.27 -12.75
N ILE A 282 33.39 8.27 -11.94
CA ILE A 282 34.31 9.29 -11.42
C ILE A 282 35.19 8.69 -10.33
N VAL A 283 34.59 7.90 -9.44
CA VAL A 283 35.27 7.19 -8.35
C VAL A 283 34.70 5.80 -8.16
N LYS A 284 35.51 4.90 -7.58
CA LYS A 284 35.01 3.69 -6.92
C LYS A 284 34.84 4.01 -5.43
N PRO A 285 33.65 3.86 -4.83
CA PRO A 285 33.40 4.29 -3.45
C PRO A 285 34.40 3.73 -2.42
N ASP A 286 34.76 2.45 -2.55
CA ASP A 286 35.68 1.75 -1.63
C ASP A 286 37.18 1.93 -1.97
N SER A 287 37.51 2.85 -2.88
CA SER A 287 38.91 3.17 -3.19
C SER A 287 39.41 4.31 -2.30
N ILE A 288 40.74 4.45 -2.18
CA ILE A 288 41.35 5.60 -1.47
C ILE A 288 40.82 6.93 -2.00
N LEU A 289 40.60 7.05 -3.33
CA LEU A 289 40.00 8.25 -3.91
C LEU A 289 38.54 8.41 -3.48
N GLY A 290 37.76 7.34 -3.53
CA GLY A 290 36.35 7.34 -3.12
C GLY A 290 36.13 7.66 -1.64
N GLU A 291 37.00 7.17 -0.75
CA GLU A 291 36.95 7.49 0.68
C GLU A 291 37.26 8.97 0.97
N ASN A 292 37.99 9.65 0.09
CA ASN A 292 38.38 11.06 0.23
C ASN A 292 37.61 11.97 -0.74
N PHE A 293 36.59 11.46 -1.43
CA PHE A 293 35.77 12.24 -2.35
C PHE A 293 34.64 12.95 -1.61
N ASP A 294 34.44 14.24 -1.90
CA ASP A 294 33.38 15.05 -1.28
C ASP A 294 32.07 14.87 -2.05
N TYR A 295 31.33 13.82 -1.70
CA TYR A 295 30.06 13.47 -2.36
C TYR A 295 28.96 14.51 -2.16
N VAL A 296 28.95 15.21 -1.02
CA VAL A 296 27.98 16.27 -0.76
C VAL A 296 28.23 17.45 -1.69
N LYS A 297 29.48 17.90 -1.78
CA LYS A 297 29.85 18.97 -2.71
C LYS A 297 29.60 18.57 -4.17
N TYR A 298 29.81 17.31 -4.52
CA TYR A 298 29.48 16.81 -5.85
C TYR A 298 27.98 16.86 -6.14
N ALA A 299 27.12 16.41 -5.22
CA ALA A 299 25.67 16.52 -5.36
C ALA A 299 25.21 17.98 -5.53
N MET A 300 25.79 18.91 -4.76
CA MET A 300 25.51 20.35 -4.89
C MET A 300 25.95 20.91 -6.24
N ALA A 301 27.11 20.49 -6.75
CA ALA A 301 27.59 20.90 -8.06
C ALA A 301 26.68 20.38 -9.20
N VAL A 302 26.05 19.21 -9.04
CA VAL A 302 25.03 18.71 -9.99
C VAL A 302 23.81 19.62 -10.01
N ILE A 303 23.30 20.03 -8.84
CA ILE A 303 22.17 20.97 -8.75
C ILE A 303 22.47 22.27 -9.51
N GLU A 304 23.65 22.85 -9.29
CA GLU A 304 24.06 24.09 -9.97
C GLU A 304 24.25 23.89 -11.48
N LYS A 305 24.86 22.77 -11.89
CA LYS A 305 25.18 22.48 -13.29
C LYS A 305 23.93 22.24 -14.13
N GLU A 306 23.00 21.45 -13.62
CA GLU A 306 21.75 21.11 -14.33
C GLU A 306 20.65 22.17 -14.10
N GLU A 307 20.95 23.20 -13.30
CA GLU A 307 20.04 24.31 -12.97
C GLU A 307 18.73 23.82 -12.35
N LEU A 308 18.81 22.86 -11.42
CA LEU A 308 17.63 22.25 -10.80
C LEU A 308 16.94 23.22 -9.86
N GLU A 309 15.61 23.21 -9.86
CA GLU A 309 14.80 24.09 -9.03
C GLU A 309 14.42 23.42 -7.71
N PRO A 310 14.40 24.16 -6.58
CA PRO A 310 14.01 23.58 -5.29
C PRO A 310 12.52 23.21 -5.29
N CYS A 311 12.22 22.02 -4.75
CA CYS A 311 10.87 21.50 -4.56
C CYS A 311 10.72 20.90 -3.15
N LYS A 312 9.55 20.37 -2.79
CA LYS A 312 9.26 19.85 -1.45
C LYS A 312 10.21 18.73 -1.04
N HIS A 313 10.61 17.84 -1.95
CA HIS A 313 11.43 16.66 -1.62
C HIS A 313 12.89 16.72 -2.10
N GLY A 314 13.28 17.79 -2.80
CA GLY A 314 14.62 17.86 -3.40
C GLY A 314 14.82 19.07 -4.29
N PHE A 315 15.56 18.83 -5.36
CA PHE A 315 15.74 19.73 -6.50
C PHE A 315 15.39 18.96 -7.75
N ILE A 316 14.59 19.53 -8.62
CA ILE A 316 14.08 18.83 -9.80
C ILE A 316 13.97 19.78 -10.99
N LYS A 317 14.08 19.23 -12.20
CA LYS A 317 13.79 19.93 -13.45
C LYS A 317 13.37 18.92 -14.51
N ARG A 318 12.40 19.30 -15.35
CA ARG A 318 12.05 18.51 -16.54
C ARG A 318 13.14 18.64 -17.59
N ASN A 319 13.62 17.52 -18.12
CA ASN A 319 14.67 17.46 -19.12
C ASN A 319 14.09 17.32 -20.55
N GLU A 320 14.93 17.02 -21.54
CA GLU A 320 14.53 16.95 -22.95
C GLU A 320 13.93 15.58 -23.35
N GLU A 321 13.87 14.61 -22.43
CA GLU A 321 13.27 13.31 -22.72
C GLU A 321 11.77 13.45 -22.99
N LYS A 322 11.30 12.62 -23.92
CA LYS A 322 9.90 12.65 -24.32
C LYS A 322 9.04 11.99 -23.24
N PHE A 323 8.09 12.76 -22.71
CA PHE A 323 7.03 12.24 -21.83
C PHE A 323 5.94 11.56 -22.63
N TYR A 324 5.48 10.40 -22.15
CA TYR A 324 4.41 9.62 -22.76
C TYR A 324 3.16 9.64 -21.88
N TYR A 325 2.04 10.10 -22.47
CA TYR A 325 0.71 10.06 -21.87
C TYR A 325 0.02 8.76 -22.29
N GLU A 326 0.18 7.70 -21.50
CA GLU A 326 -0.44 6.39 -21.75
C GLU A 326 -1.83 6.30 -21.11
N PHE A 327 -1.97 6.83 -19.90
CA PHE A 327 -3.21 6.72 -19.10
C PHE A 327 -4.00 8.03 -19.06
N SER A 328 -3.32 9.16 -18.96
CA SER A 328 -3.97 10.47 -18.89
C SER A 328 -4.04 11.14 -20.26
N LYS A 329 -4.84 12.20 -20.36
CA LYS A 329 -4.88 13.02 -21.57
C LYS A 329 -3.69 13.96 -21.55
N GLU A 330 -2.98 14.03 -22.68
CA GLU A 330 -2.02 15.10 -22.91
C GLU A 330 -2.73 16.45 -22.67
N PRO A 331 -2.17 17.33 -21.83
CA PRO A 331 -2.72 18.66 -21.63
C PRO A 331 -2.88 19.31 -23.00
N ASP A 332 -4.06 19.86 -23.29
CA ASP A 332 -4.29 20.58 -24.55
C ASP A 332 -3.11 21.53 -24.74
N SER A 333 -2.28 21.26 -25.75
CA SER A 333 -1.14 22.11 -26.08
C SER A 333 -1.73 23.51 -26.22
N MET A 334 -1.41 24.42 -25.29
CA MET A 334 -1.78 25.82 -25.48
C MET A 334 -1.18 26.18 -26.84
N GLU A 335 -2.04 26.36 -27.86
CA GLU A 335 -1.68 27.15 -29.01
C GLU A 335 -1.25 28.49 -28.42
N ILE A 336 0.06 28.68 -28.30
CA ILE A 336 0.65 29.97 -28.04
C ILE A 336 0.30 30.77 -29.29
N PHE A 337 -0.85 31.45 -29.25
CA PHE A 337 -1.17 32.52 -30.17
C PHE A 337 -0.08 33.57 -29.95
N MET A 338 0.88 33.59 -30.88
CA MET A 338 1.91 34.62 -31.03
C MET A 338 1.32 36.02 -31.10
#